data_AF-A0A1E3LWI6-F1
#
_entry.id   AF-A0A1E3LWI6-F1
#
_cell.length_a   1.000
_cell.length_b   1.000
_cell.length_c   1.000
_cell.angle_alpha   90.00
_cell.angle_beta   90.00
_cell.angle_gamma   90.00
#
_symmetry.space_group_name_H-M   'P 1'
#
loop_
_entity.id
_entity.type
_entity.pdbx_description
1 polymer ?
#
loop_
_entity_poly.entity_id
_entity_poly.type
_entity_poly.pdbx_seq_one_letter_code
_entity_poly.pdbx_strand_id
1 'polypeptide(L)'
;MCDEMWNSVEIYGPQSGIDRFKRRFIFPAPANNWAGSTHAIELCRIGGDDTWNFRETFPAEPGYYSFAFDTLAIFPTGTFEDLAKLFPTLAFDCECIADDDRSMGYGWFNTPPGGEDFRDDYDVPADYWTVRGYKRSPAGQRRHEMVVAALRQRLRETDSINGPQSNA
;
A
#
# COMPACT_ATOMS: atom_id res chain seq x y z
N MET A 1 9.36 4.26 -25.17
CA MET A 1 8.03 4.10 -24.54
C MET A 1 8.36 3.81 -23.09
N CYS A 2 8.02 4.72 -22.17
CA CYS A 2 8.13 4.40 -20.74
C CYS A 2 6.99 3.44 -20.45
N ASP A 3 7.33 2.31 -19.88
CA ASP A 3 6.43 1.27 -19.39
C ASP A 3 6.20 1.64 -17.93
N GLU A 4 5.07 2.28 -17.65
CA GLU A 4 4.76 2.84 -16.33
C GLU A 4 3.88 1.85 -15.58
N MET A 5 4.18 1.60 -14.31
CA MET A 5 3.28 0.86 -13.45
C MET A 5 2.74 1.73 -12.34
N TRP A 6 1.42 1.82 -12.30
CA TRP A 6 0.67 2.44 -11.21
C TRP A 6 0.63 1.49 -10.01
N ASN A 7 1.00 1.98 -8.83
CA ASN A 7 0.98 1.22 -7.58
C ASN A 7 0.15 1.93 -6.52
N SER A 8 -0.61 1.16 -5.75
CA SER A 8 -1.33 1.62 -4.57
C SER A 8 -1.06 0.69 -3.40
N VAL A 9 -0.90 1.27 -2.22
CA VAL A 9 -0.55 0.55 -1.00
C VAL A 9 -1.39 1.07 0.15
N GLU A 10 -2.01 0.13 0.84
CA GLU A 10 -2.70 0.35 2.09
C GLU A 10 -1.99 -0.40 3.22
N ILE A 11 -1.66 0.32 4.28
CA ILE A 11 -0.95 -0.19 5.46
C ILE A 11 -1.92 -0.25 6.63
N TYR A 12 -1.99 -1.41 7.27
CA TYR A 12 -2.79 -1.68 8.45
C TYR A 12 -1.91 -2.15 9.59
N GLY A 13 -2.06 -1.57 10.78
CA GLY A 13 -1.29 -1.99 11.96
C GLY A 13 -1.28 -0.97 13.08
N PRO A 14 -0.52 -1.21 14.17
CA PRO A 14 -0.41 -0.25 15.26
C PRO A 14 0.12 1.10 14.79
N GLN A 15 -0.43 2.20 15.33
CA GLN A 15 -0.04 3.56 14.93
C GLN A 15 1.47 3.81 15.07
N SER A 16 2.10 3.28 16.12
CA SER A 16 3.55 3.39 16.32
C SER A 16 4.38 2.75 15.20
N GLY A 17 3.88 1.67 14.60
CA GLY A 17 4.48 1.01 13.45
C GLY A 17 4.35 1.87 12.19
N ILE A 18 3.16 2.40 11.94
CA ILE A 18 2.88 3.31 10.82
C ILE A 18 3.73 4.58 10.92
N ASP A 19 3.82 5.19 12.10
CA ASP A 19 4.65 6.39 12.32
C ASP A 19 6.13 6.09 12.10
N ARG A 20 6.61 4.91 12.52
CA ARG A 20 7.98 4.46 12.26
C ARG A 20 8.23 4.24 10.77
N PHE A 21 7.26 3.70 10.04
CA PHE A 21 7.33 3.57 8.59
C PHE A 21 7.41 4.95 7.93
N LYS A 22 6.45 5.85 8.21
CA LYS A 22 6.41 7.20 7.64
C LYS A 22 7.71 7.97 7.87
N ARG A 23 8.23 7.98 9.12
CA ARG A 23 9.49 8.66 9.46
C ARG A 23 10.71 8.15 8.69
N ARG A 24 10.70 6.89 8.24
CA ARG A 24 11.87 6.26 7.62
C ARG A 24 11.81 6.25 6.09
N PHE A 25 10.61 6.26 5.51
CA PHE A 25 10.44 6.03 4.07
C PHE A 25 9.69 7.17 3.36
N ILE A 26 9.04 8.08 4.10
CA ILE A 26 8.30 9.20 3.52
C ILE A 26 9.03 10.50 3.84
N PHE A 27 9.41 11.23 2.80
CA PHE A 27 10.22 12.43 2.89
C PHE A 27 9.56 13.60 2.16
N PRO A 28 9.87 14.85 2.50
CA PRO A 28 9.51 15.99 1.67
C PRO A 28 10.02 15.79 0.24
N ALA A 29 9.18 16.03 -0.76
CA ALA A 29 9.61 15.93 -2.15
C ALA A 29 10.68 17.00 -2.44
N PRO A 30 11.71 16.70 -3.26
CA PRO A 30 12.61 17.71 -3.76
C PRO A 30 11.81 18.82 -4.46
N ALA A 31 12.18 20.09 -4.26
CA ALA A 31 11.45 21.26 -4.79
C ALA A 31 11.29 21.26 -6.33
N ASN A 32 12.03 20.39 -7.01
CA ASN A 32 12.14 20.24 -8.45
C ASN A 32 11.38 19.01 -9.02
N ASN A 33 10.60 18.27 -8.22
CA ASN A 33 9.83 17.12 -8.73
C ASN A 33 8.56 17.55 -9.50
N TRP A 34 8.32 16.86 -10.63
CA TRP A 34 7.49 17.30 -11.76
C TRP A 34 5.96 17.19 -11.63
N ALA A 35 5.39 16.98 -10.44
CA ALA A 35 3.94 16.74 -10.33
C ALA A 35 3.22 17.41 -9.14
N GLY A 36 3.86 18.34 -8.42
CA GLY A 36 3.20 19.08 -7.33
C GLY A 36 2.96 18.28 -6.04
N SER A 37 3.50 17.05 -5.93
CA SER A 37 3.50 16.30 -4.68
C SER A 37 4.40 16.94 -3.63
N THR A 38 3.90 17.07 -2.40
CA THR A 38 4.67 17.61 -1.26
C THR A 38 5.60 16.58 -0.62
N HIS A 39 5.36 15.30 -0.89
CA HIS A 39 6.10 14.17 -0.33
C HIS A 39 6.58 13.22 -1.43
N ALA A 40 7.61 12.44 -1.12
CA ALA A 40 8.16 11.35 -1.91
C ALA A 40 8.34 10.12 -1.03
N ILE A 41 8.40 8.94 -1.66
CA ILE A 41 8.73 7.69 -1.01
C ILE A 41 10.14 7.26 -1.44
N GLU A 42 10.98 6.89 -0.48
CA GLU A 42 12.31 6.34 -0.75
C GLU A 42 12.38 4.96 -0.12
N LEU A 43 12.38 3.91 -0.94
CA LEU A 43 12.49 2.53 -0.46
C LEU A 43 13.89 2.01 -0.76
N CYS A 44 14.57 1.36 0.20
CA CYS A 44 16.02 1.05 0.14
C CYS A 44 16.55 0.25 -1.08
N ARG A 45 15.69 -0.19 -2.01
CA ARG A 45 16.07 -0.84 -3.29
C ARG A 45 15.50 -0.15 -4.54
N ILE A 46 14.81 0.97 -4.35
CA ILE A 46 14.25 1.80 -5.40
C ILE A 46 14.88 3.18 -5.16
N GLY A 47 15.87 3.55 -5.97
CA GLY A 47 16.43 4.90 -5.87
C GLY A 47 15.31 5.91 -6.10
N GLY A 48 15.44 7.13 -5.55
CA GLY A 48 14.45 8.20 -5.76
C GLY A 48 14.17 8.54 -7.24
N ASP A 49 15.01 8.06 -8.16
CA ASP A 49 14.87 8.20 -9.61
C ASP A 49 13.91 7.16 -10.25
N ASP A 50 13.51 6.12 -9.51
CA ASP A 50 12.70 4.99 -10.03
C ASP A 50 11.22 5.03 -9.57
N THR A 51 10.83 6.05 -8.79
CA THR A 51 9.43 6.29 -8.41
C THR A 51 9.00 7.74 -8.66
N TRP A 52 7.75 7.94 -9.09
CA TRP A 52 7.17 9.28 -9.25
C TRP A 52 5.67 9.32 -8.88
N ASN A 53 5.04 10.50 -9.03
CA ASN A 53 3.62 10.74 -8.75
C ASN A 53 3.12 10.29 -7.36
N PHE A 54 3.97 10.35 -6.34
CA PHE A 54 3.60 9.98 -4.98
C PHE A 54 2.40 10.80 -4.48
N ARG A 55 1.39 10.11 -3.92
CA ARG A 55 0.14 10.71 -3.45
C ARG A 55 -0.38 9.99 -2.21
N GLU A 56 -0.70 10.75 -1.15
CA GLU A 56 -1.32 10.23 0.06
C GLU A 56 -2.83 10.44 -0.01
N THR A 57 -3.62 9.42 0.34
CA THR A 57 -5.10 9.53 0.29
C THR A 57 -5.70 9.66 1.69
N PHE A 58 -5.11 8.99 2.69
CA PHE A 58 -5.57 9.01 4.09
C PHE A 58 -4.39 9.14 5.06
N PRO A 59 -3.74 10.32 5.16
CA PRO A 59 -2.49 10.46 5.90
C PRO A 59 -2.63 10.46 7.43
N ALA A 60 -3.85 10.57 7.97
CA ALA A 60 -4.12 10.83 9.39
C ALA A 60 -5.13 9.84 10.04
N GLU A 61 -5.47 8.73 9.39
CA GLU A 61 -6.40 7.75 9.97
C GLU A 61 -5.66 6.85 10.98
N PRO A 62 -6.14 6.74 12.23
CA PRO A 62 -5.50 5.86 13.21
C PRO A 62 -5.48 4.40 12.77
N GLY A 63 -4.30 3.78 12.81
CA GLY A 63 -4.10 2.38 12.44
C GLY A 63 -4.21 2.07 10.94
N TYR A 64 -4.27 3.11 10.11
CA TYR A 64 -4.38 3.00 8.66
C TYR A 64 -3.57 4.07 7.94
N TYR A 65 -2.86 3.70 6.89
CA TYR A 65 -2.16 4.64 6.04
C TYR A 65 -2.20 4.19 4.60
N SER A 66 -2.56 5.09 3.68
CA SER A 66 -2.70 4.77 2.26
C SER A 66 -2.00 5.79 1.39
N PHE A 67 -1.25 5.27 0.43
CA PHE A 67 -0.51 6.05 -0.56
C PHE A 67 -0.45 5.30 -1.89
N ALA A 68 -0.15 6.04 -2.95
CA ALA A 68 0.06 5.50 -4.27
C ALA A 68 1.26 6.21 -4.92
N PHE A 69 1.90 5.53 -5.86
CA PHE A 69 3.10 5.99 -6.55
C PHE A 69 3.30 5.15 -7.80
N ASP A 70 4.04 5.69 -8.75
CA ASP A 70 4.25 5.04 -10.04
C ASP A 70 5.72 4.62 -10.14
N THR A 71 5.99 3.47 -10.78
CA THR A 71 7.33 2.88 -10.97
C THR A 71 7.60 2.62 -12.43
N LEU A 72 8.88 2.42 -12.78
CA LEU A 72 9.24 1.91 -14.09
C LEU A 72 8.92 0.40 -14.17
N ALA A 73 7.91 0.07 -14.96
CA ALA A 73 7.59 -1.23 -15.53
C ALA A 73 7.17 -2.34 -14.54
N ILE A 74 7.64 -2.36 -13.28
CA ILE A 74 7.46 -3.50 -12.37
C ILE A 74 7.09 -3.10 -10.95
N PHE A 75 6.44 -4.03 -10.24
CA PHE A 75 6.07 -3.84 -8.84
C PHE A 75 7.33 -4.12 -8.05
N PRO A 76 7.67 -3.32 -7.05
CA PRO A 76 8.87 -3.56 -6.27
C PRO A 76 8.66 -4.67 -5.23
N THR A 77 8.32 -5.89 -5.68
CA THR A 77 8.00 -7.06 -4.84
C THR A 77 9.08 -7.32 -3.78
N GLY A 78 10.35 -7.40 -4.19
CA GLY A 78 11.46 -7.65 -3.27
C GLY A 78 11.65 -6.55 -2.21
N THR A 79 11.23 -5.31 -2.52
CA THR A 79 11.23 -4.21 -1.55
C THR A 79 10.14 -4.41 -0.50
N PHE A 80 8.94 -4.81 -0.92
CA PHE A 80 7.83 -5.06 0.00
C PHE A 80 8.04 -6.32 0.85
N GLU A 81 8.71 -7.34 0.33
CA GLU A 81 9.17 -8.49 1.14
C GLU A 81 10.12 -8.05 2.27
N ASP A 82 11.03 -7.12 1.99
CA ASP A 82 11.95 -6.60 2.99
C ASP A 82 11.26 -5.66 3.99
N LEU A 83 10.30 -4.84 3.53
CA LEU A 83 9.45 -4.05 4.41
C LEU A 83 8.62 -4.93 5.35
N ALA A 84 8.05 -6.02 4.85
CA ALA A 84 7.29 -6.98 5.63
C ALA A 84 8.12 -7.59 6.78
N LYS A 85 9.39 -7.92 6.50
CA LYS A 85 10.35 -8.38 7.53
C LYS A 85 10.72 -7.27 8.52
N LEU A 86 10.87 -6.03 8.07
CA LEU A 86 11.26 -4.88 8.91
C LEU A 86 10.12 -4.38 9.80
N PHE A 87 8.87 -4.61 9.39
CA PHE A 87 7.64 -4.22 10.06
C PHE A 87 6.66 -5.40 10.19
N PRO A 88 6.99 -6.42 11.00
CA PRO A 88 6.20 -7.64 11.10
C PRO A 88 4.78 -7.42 11.68
N THR A 89 4.53 -6.26 12.29
CA THR A 89 3.22 -5.88 12.84
C THR A 89 2.37 -5.06 11.86
N LEU A 90 2.88 -4.74 10.67
CA LEU A 90 2.14 -4.04 9.62
C LEU A 90 1.77 -5.03 8.53
N ALA A 91 0.51 -5.00 8.11
CA ALA A 91 0.03 -5.65 6.89
C ALA A 91 -0.01 -4.63 5.75
N PHE A 92 0.50 -5.01 4.58
CA PHE A 92 0.56 -4.16 3.40
C PHE A 92 -0.35 -4.78 2.34
N ASP A 93 -1.51 -4.18 2.07
CA ASP A 93 -2.31 -4.52 0.89
C ASP A 93 -1.79 -3.70 -0.28
N CYS A 94 -1.39 -4.40 -1.34
CA CYS A 94 -0.76 -3.79 -2.50
C CYS A 94 -1.60 -4.10 -3.72
N GLU A 95 -1.68 -3.12 -4.61
CA GLU A 95 -2.26 -3.28 -5.93
C GLU A 95 -1.38 -2.59 -6.97
N CYS A 96 -1.23 -3.19 -8.15
CA CYS A 96 -0.50 -2.60 -9.26
C CYS A 96 -1.12 -2.92 -10.61
N ILE A 97 -0.84 -2.09 -11.61
CA ILE A 97 -1.24 -2.32 -13.01
C ILE A 97 -0.35 -1.50 -13.95
N ALA A 98 0.15 -2.14 -14.99
CA ALA A 98 0.93 -1.49 -16.04
C ALA A 98 0.04 -0.63 -16.96
N ASP A 99 0.56 0.49 -17.44
CA ASP A 99 -0.13 1.44 -18.30
C ASP A 99 -0.48 0.87 -19.69
N ASP A 100 0.24 -0.17 -20.12
CA ASP A 100 0.03 -0.90 -21.38
C ASP A 100 -0.81 -2.18 -21.22
N ASP A 101 -1.45 -2.38 -20.06
CA ASP A 101 -2.27 -3.55 -19.72
C ASP A 101 -1.51 -4.89 -19.79
N ARG A 102 -0.17 -4.91 -19.76
CA ARG A 102 0.59 -6.18 -19.83
C ARG A 102 0.58 -6.98 -18.53
N SER A 103 0.36 -6.33 -17.38
CA SER A 103 0.45 -6.96 -16.06
C SER A 103 -0.40 -6.24 -15.01
N MET A 104 -0.98 -7.01 -14.11
CA MET A 104 -1.75 -6.53 -12.96
C MET A 104 -1.44 -7.38 -11.73
N GLY A 105 -1.39 -6.73 -10.57
CA GLY A 105 -1.14 -7.39 -9.29
C GLY A 105 -2.02 -6.90 -8.18
N TYR A 106 -2.30 -7.80 -7.24
CA TYR A 106 -2.93 -7.46 -5.97
C TYR A 106 -2.66 -8.51 -4.90
N GLY A 107 -2.82 -8.11 -3.63
CA GLY A 107 -2.74 -8.98 -2.46
C GLY A 107 -1.85 -8.41 -1.38
N TRP A 108 -1.51 -9.24 -0.40
CA TRP A 108 -0.91 -8.78 0.85
C TRP A 108 0.55 -9.19 1.00
N PHE A 109 1.33 -8.32 1.65
CA PHE A 109 2.52 -8.72 2.40
C PHE A 109 2.20 -8.65 3.90
N ASN A 110 2.77 -9.57 4.70
CA ASN A 110 2.32 -9.85 6.07
C ASN A 110 0.80 -10.13 6.12
N THR A 111 0.41 -11.16 5.37
CA THR A 111 -0.98 -11.45 5.06
C THR A 111 -1.81 -11.71 6.31
N PRO A 112 -2.89 -10.94 6.52
CA PRO A 112 -3.81 -11.16 7.62
C PRO A 112 -4.60 -12.47 7.43
N PRO A 113 -5.14 -13.08 8.50
CA PRO A 113 -5.96 -14.27 8.39
C PRO A 113 -7.13 -14.08 7.40
N GLY A 114 -7.21 -14.95 6.40
CA GLY A 114 -8.22 -14.90 5.33
C GLY A 114 -7.87 -14.02 4.13
N GLY A 115 -6.74 -13.31 4.17
CA GLY A 115 -6.17 -12.60 3.03
C GLY A 115 -5.46 -13.52 2.04
N GLU A 116 -5.07 -12.95 0.91
CA GLU A 116 -4.36 -13.63 -0.19
C GLU A 116 -2.99 -12.96 -0.37
N ASP A 117 -1.91 -13.74 -0.38
CA ASP A 117 -0.56 -13.20 -0.59
C ASP A 117 -0.47 -12.45 -1.92
N PHE A 118 0.35 -11.40 -1.97
CA PHE A 118 0.54 -10.59 -3.17
C PHE A 118 1.07 -11.42 -4.33
N ARG A 119 0.46 -11.21 -5.50
CA ARG A 119 0.92 -11.71 -6.80
C ARG A 119 0.67 -10.65 -7.86
N ASP A 120 1.54 -10.61 -8.87
CA ASP A 120 1.50 -9.68 -10.01
C ASP A 120 1.41 -10.39 -11.37
N ASP A 121 1.05 -11.68 -11.36
CA ASP A 121 0.89 -12.53 -12.54
C ASP A 121 -0.58 -12.68 -13.00
N TYR A 122 -1.44 -11.72 -12.66
CA TYR A 122 -2.85 -11.76 -13.08
C TYR A 122 -3.04 -11.21 -14.50
N ASP A 123 -3.92 -11.87 -15.26
CA ASP A 123 -4.37 -11.38 -16.56
C ASP A 123 -5.06 -10.02 -16.40
N VAL A 124 -4.70 -9.06 -17.24
CA VAL A 124 -5.36 -7.75 -17.29
C VAL A 124 -6.61 -7.85 -18.17
N PRO A 125 -7.81 -7.55 -17.64
CA PRO A 125 -9.00 -7.51 -18.47
C PRO A 125 -8.86 -6.47 -19.59
N ALA A 126 -9.39 -6.76 -20.78
CA ALA A 126 -9.44 -5.77 -21.85
C ALA A 126 -10.17 -4.51 -21.37
N ASP A 127 -9.66 -3.34 -21.78
CA ASP A 127 -10.21 -2.02 -21.46
C ASP A 127 -10.27 -1.69 -19.95
N TYR A 128 -9.49 -2.37 -19.10
CA TYR A 128 -9.54 -2.24 -17.64
C TYR A 128 -9.50 -0.77 -17.17
N TRP A 129 -8.62 0.06 -17.76
CA TRP A 129 -8.52 1.48 -17.45
C TRP A 129 -9.80 2.30 -17.70
N THR A 130 -10.65 1.84 -18.62
CA THR A 130 -11.91 2.52 -18.97
C THR A 130 -13.12 1.94 -18.25
N VAL A 131 -13.08 0.64 -17.94
CA VAL A 131 -14.16 -0.09 -17.29
C VAL A 131 -13.88 -0.14 -15.78
N ARG A 132 -14.15 0.97 -15.09
CA ARG A 132 -13.96 1.11 -13.63
C ARG A 132 -14.49 -0.13 -12.89
N GLY A 133 -13.59 -0.96 -12.40
CA GLY A 133 -13.90 -2.20 -11.69
C GLY A 133 -12.85 -2.51 -10.62
N TYR A 134 -13.15 -3.46 -9.74
CA TYR A 134 -12.17 -4.02 -8.82
C TYR A 134 -11.27 -5.00 -9.57
N LYS A 135 -9.97 -5.03 -9.25
CA LYS A 135 -9.01 -6.04 -9.77
C LYS A 135 -9.41 -7.46 -9.40
N ARG A 136 -10.02 -7.60 -8.22
CA ARG A 136 -10.51 -8.86 -7.68
C ARG A 136 -11.83 -9.26 -8.33
N SER A 137 -12.04 -10.57 -8.49
CA SER A 137 -13.37 -11.11 -8.80
C SER A 137 -14.40 -10.65 -7.74
N PRO A 138 -15.71 -10.60 -8.04
CA PRO A 138 -16.70 -10.18 -7.06
C PRO A 138 -16.69 -10.98 -5.74
N ALA A 139 -16.34 -12.27 -5.80
CA ALA A 139 -16.18 -13.09 -4.61
C ALA A 139 -14.88 -12.78 -3.84
N GLY A 140 -13.77 -12.57 -4.58
CA GLY A 140 -12.49 -12.13 -4.00
C GLY A 140 -12.59 -10.75 -3.36
N GLN A 141 -13.29 -9.82 -3.98
CA GLN A 141 -13.53 -8.48 -3.44
C GLN A 141 -14.29 -8.54 -2.12
N ARG A 142 -15.38 -9.32 -2.05
CA ARG A 142 -16.11 -9.53 -0.78
C ARG A 142 -15.22 -10.13 0.31
N ARG A 143 -14.36 -11.10 -0.03
CA ARG A 143 -13.42 -11.70 0.93
C ARG A 143 -12.42 -10.65 1.43
N HIS A 144 -11.84 -9.88 0.52
CA HIS A 144 -10.91 -8.81 0.85
C HIS A 144 -11.55 -7.77 1.77
N GLU A 145 -12.78 -7.32 1.48
CA GLU A 145 -13.52 -6.39 2.35
C GLU A 145 -13.78 -6.96 3.75
N MET A 146 -14.10 -8.25 3.86
CA MET A 146 -14.24 -8.92 5.16
C MET A 146 -12.92 -8.93 5.96
N VAL A 147 -11.80 -9.17 5.29
CA VAL A 147 -10.46 -9.14 5.90
C VAL A 147 -10.12 -7.74 6.40
N VAL A 148 -10.33 -6.71 5.58
CA VAL A 148 -10.12 -5.30 5.95
C VAL A 148 -11.01 -4.91 7.13
N ALA A 149 -12.29 -5.29 7.11
CA ALA A 149 -13.21 -5.02 8.21
C ALA A 149 -12.74 -5.65 9.53
N ALA A 150 -12.31 -6.92 9.49
CA ALA A 150 -11.80 -7.63 10.66
C ALA A 150 -10.49 -7.02 11.18
N LEU A 151 -9.58 -6.60 10.30
CA LEU A 151 -8.35 -5.91 10.68
C LEU A 151 -8.65 -4.58 11.38
N ARG A 152 -9.48 -3.74 10.76
CA ARG A 152 -9.87 -2.44 11.32
C ARG A 152 -10.55 -2.59 12.68
N GLN A 153 -11.36 -3.64 12.87
CA GLN A 153 -11.98 -3.93 14.16
C GLN A 153 -10.93 -4.27 15.23
N ARG A 154 -10.00 -5.18 14.96
CA ARG A 154 -8.94 -5.58 15.91
C ARG A 154 -8.05 -4.41 16.32
N LEU A 155 -7.74 -3.51 15.38
CA LEU A 155 -6.94 -2.31 15.66
C LEU A 155 -7.66 -1.37 16.63
N ARG A 156 -8.96 -1.12 16.42
CA ARG A 156 -9.77 -0.33 17.37
C ARG A 156 -9.84 -0.95 18.76
N GLU A 157 -9.96 -2.27 18.85
CA GLU A 157 -9.98 -2.99 20.14
C GLU A 157 -8.63 -2.87 20.85
N THR A 158 -7.52 -2.96 20.11
CA THR A 158 -6.16 -2.83 20.65
C THR A 158 -5.87 -1.43 21.18
N ASP A 159 -6.34 -0.39 20.47
CA ASP A 159 -6.19 1.00 20.93
C ASP A 159 -7.05 1.30 22.15
N SER A 160 -8.22 0.68 22.26
CA SER A 160 -9.12 0.84 23.42
C SER A 160 -8.55 0.24 24.71
N ILE A 161 -7.77 -0.84 24.60
CA ILE A 161 -7.11 -1.49 25.75
C ILE A 161 -5.91 -0.68 26.25
N ASN A 162 -5.23 0.05 25.35
CA ASN A 162 -4.03 0.84 25.67
C ASN A 162 -4.33 2.34 25.96
N GLY A 163 -5.60 2.71 26.11
CA GLY A 163 -6.01 4.07 26.47
C GLY A 163 -5.43 4.53 27.82
N PRO A 164 -5.25 5.85 28.03
CA PRO A 164 -4.57 6.36 29.22
C PRO A 164 -5.30 5.91 30.49
N GLN A 165 -4.60 5.19 31.37
CA GLN A 165 -5.00 5.09 32.76
C GLN A 165 -5.00 6.51 33.32
N SER A 166 -6.18 7.12 33.39
CA SER A 166 -6.39 8.35 34.12
C SER A 166 -6.06 8.06 35.58
N ASN A 167 -4.89 8.50 36.03
CA ASN A 167 -4.58 8.58 37.45
C ASN A 167 -5.57 9.60 38.06
N ALA A 168 -6.57 9.06 38.77
CA ALA A 168 -7.35 9.80 39.75
C ALA A 168 -6.54 9.91 41.05
#